data_AF-A0A5D2AGG5-F1
#
_entry.id   AF-A0A5D2AGG5-F1
#
_cell.length_a   1.000
_cell.length_b   1.000
_cell.length_c   1.000
_cell.angle_alpha   90.00
_cell.angle_beta   90.00
_cell.angle_gamma   90.00
#
_symmetry.space_group_name_H-M   'P 1'
#
loop_
_entity.id
_entity.type
_entity.pdbx_description
1 polymer ?
#
loop_
_entity_poly.entity_id
_entity_poly.type
_entity_poly.pdbx_seq_one_letter_code
_entity_poly.pdbx_strand_id
1 'polypeptide(L)'
;MEVANLKPSLAWKLNHVGLSPMHLALQHKCTKMVRGLITINSQLIRVKAKGMITPLHYLAQTEDPDLLAELLSTCPSSIEDTTIHCETAAHVAIKNCSIRCFKVLLGWLRRVNKEDILNWKDEDGNTALHIAISTNQTEVVKLLVKHANVNVKNFNDLTAMDIFHLQGSLQNTEIGKILHKAKAKKASDLTSNMTLGDYLSKELTLIDKRDKYFGINIQNNPNDNRTVILVAAILIATATYQAGLSPPAGYWQDDYKPPANNGTTNNTHNSSLGDGQRQHRAGQMIMSPADLFYFLAVNGSAFHLSVWTILVIIIGLPFSRAVYISTWLLLQAYYSSMTATFPTQGSVALTVGRFLYITFTVISAGVAYMIPRRAFCNHQKLKRRVDTMRGSSVLTRPEN
;
A
#
# COMPACT_ATOMS: atom_id res chain seq x y z
N MET A 1 4.50 -2.40 -46.16
CA MET A 1 3.36 -1.75 -45.47
C MET A 1 2.05 -2.04 -46.19
N GLU A 2 1.98 -1.78 -47.49
CA GLU A 2 0.80 -2.07 -48.32
C GLU A 2 0.31 -3.52 -48.20
N VAL A 3 1.18 -4.52 -48.31
CA VAL A 3 0.83 -5.94 -48.15
C VAL A 3 0.29 -6.28 -46.75
N ALA A 4 0.78 -5.61 -45.70
CA ALA A 4 0.31 -5.83 -44.33
C ALA A 4 -1.06 -5.18 -44.07
N ASN A 5 -1.36 -4.07 -44.75
CA ASN A 5 -2.70 -3.45 -44.75
C ASN A 5 -3.70 -4.26 -45.57
N LEU A 6 -3.27 -4.78 -46.73
CA LEU A 6 -4.13 -5.57 -47.62
C LEU A 6 -4.43 -6.97 -47.07
N LYS A 7 -3.49 -7.56 -46.32
CA LYS A 7 -3.68 -8.88 -45.69
C LYS A 7 -3.07 -8.93 -44.28
N PRO A 8 -3.79 -8.40 -43.26
CA PRO A 8 -3.31 -8.31 -41.88
C PRO A 8 -2.87 -9.65 -41.29
N SER A 9 -3.46 -10.77 -41.72
CA SER A 9 -3.09 -12.12 -41.27
C SER A 9 -1.62 -12.48 -41.54
N LEU A 10 -0.99 -11.88 -42.56
CA LEU A 10 0.43 -12.08 -42.84
C LEU A 10 1.34 -11.48 -41.76
N ALA A 11 0.90 -10.41 -41.09
CA ALA A 11 1.67 -9.79 -39.99
C ALA A 11 1.79 -10.71 -38.76
N TRP A 12 0.88 -11.69 -38.63
CA TRP A 12 0.86 -12.68 -37.54
C TRP A 12 1.55 -13.99 -37.90
N LYS A 13 1.73 -14.27 -39.21
CA LYS A 13 2.20 -15.57 -39.67
C LYS A 13 3.70 -15.74 -39.39
N LEU A 14 4.04 -16.82 -38.69
CA LEU A 14 5.44 -17.19 -38.46
C LEU A 14 6.05 -17.80 -39.73
N ASN A 15 7.34 -17.54 -39.98
CA ASN A 15 8.10 -18.21 -41.03
C ASN A 15 8.47 -19.66 -40.61
N HIS A 16 9.15 -20.41 -41.47
CA HIS A 16 9.58 -21.79 -41.19
C HIS A 16 10.55 -21.92 -40.00
N VAL A 17 11.20 -20.83 -39.59
CA VAL A 17 12.08 -20.75 -38.41
C VAL A 17 11.29 -20.39 -37.14
N GLY A 18 10.01 -20.05 -37.27
CA GLY A 18 9.14 -19.64 -36.17
C GLY A 18 9.25 -18.16 -35.80
N LEU A 19 9.75 -17.29 -36.68
CA LEU A 19 9.86 -15.84 -36.45
C LEU A 19 8.68 -15.09 -37.09
N SER A 20 8.14 -14.10 -36.38
CA SER A 20 7.14 -13.20 -36.95
C SER A 20 7.80 -12.10 -37.80
N PRO A 21 7.05 -11.43 -38.69
CA PRO A 21 7.55 -10.27 -39.44
C PRO A 21 8.16 -9.18 -38.54
N MET A 22 7.61 -8.98 -37.33
CA MET A 22 8.16 -8.03 -36.36
C MET A 22 9.52 -8.49 -35.81
N HIS A 23 9.70 -9.79 -35.54
CA HIS A 23 11.01 -10.32 -35.13
C HIS A 23 12.06 -10.16 -36.23
N LEU A 24 11.70 -10.44 -37.48
CA LEU A 24 12.61 -10.24 -38.62
C LEU A 24 12.98 -8.75 -38.78
N ALA A 25 12.00 -7.84 -38.64
CA ALA A 25 12.26 -6.41 -38.69
C ALA A 25 13.22 -5.95 -37.57
N LEU A 26 13.07 -6.50 -36.36
CA LEU A 26 13.99 -6.24 -35.24
C LEU A 26 15.38 -6.82 -35.48
N GLN A 27 15.48 -8.06 -35.98
CA GLN A 27 16.75 -8.72 -36.30
C GLN A 27 17.56 -7.95 -37.35
N HIS A 28 16.87 -7.36 -38.33
CA HIS A 28 17.49 -6.52 -39.36
C HIS A 28 17.56 -5.03 -38.99
N LYS A 29 17.28 -4.65 -37.73
CA LYS A 29 17.30 -3.26 -37.23
C LYS A 29 16.48 -2.28 -38.07
N CYS A 30 15.41 -2.76 -38.72
CA CYS A 30 14.54 -1.99 -39.58
C CYS A 30 13.47 -1.23 -38.76
N THR A 31 13.89 -0.21 -38.02
CA THR A 31 13.03 0.56 -37.11
C THR A 31 11.79 1.15 -37.79
N LYS A 32 11.91 1.64 -39.03
CA LYS A 32 10.77 2.12 -39.83
C LYS A 32 9.71 1.04 -40.05
N MET A 33 10.13 -0.19 -40.28
CA MET A 33 9.21 -1.32 -40.47
C MET A 33 8.56 -1.73 -39.15
N VAL A 34 9.30 -1.73 -38.04
CA VAL A 34 8.76 -1.99 -36.70
C VAL A 34 7.67 -0.97 -36.36
N ARG A 35 7.95 0.33 -36.54
CA ARG A 35 6.98 1.42 -36.33
C ARG A 35 5.74 1.26 -37.21
N GLY A 36 5.95 0.95 -38.49
CA GLY A 36 4.85 0.65 -39.40
C GLY A 36 3.97 -0.51 -38.89
N LEU A 37 4.57 -1.64 -38.50
CA LEU A 37 3.81 -2.77 -37.98
C LEU A 37 3.04 -2.43 -36.70
N ILE A 38 3.64 -1.63 -35.81
CA ILE A 38 2.97 -1.14 -34.58
C ILE A 38 1.75 -0.28 -34.92
N THR A 39 1.85 0.62 -35.92
CA THR A 39 0.72 1.46 -36.34
C THR A 39 -0.44 0.66 -36.94
N ILE A 40 -0.16 -0.50 -37.53
CA ILE A 40 -1.20 -1.40 -38.05
C ILE A 40 -1.92 -2.09 -36.90
N ASN A 41 -1.16 -2.69 -35.97
CA ASN A 41 -1.74 -3.36 -34.81
C ASN A 41 -0.72 -3.50 -33.67
N SER A 42 -1.03 -2.90 -32.52
CA SER A 42 -0.18 -2.95 -31.32
C SER A 42 -0.05 -4.35 -30.71
N GLN A 43 -1.01 -5.24 -30.95
CA GLN A 43 -0.98 -6.62 -30.44
C GLN A 43 0.10 -7.48 -31.11
N LEU A 44 0.69 -7.04 -32.23
CA LEU A 44 1.84 -7.70 -32.85
C LEU A 44 3.06 -7.76 -31.91
N ILE A 45 3.15 -6.84 -30.94
CA ILE A 45 4.19 -6.80 -29.90
C ILE A 45 4.11 -8.02 -28.97
N ARG A 46 2.95 -8.69 -28.89
CA ARG A 46 2.74 -9.88 -28.05
C ARG A 46 2.85 -11.19 -28.81
N VAL A 47 3.13 -11.15 -30.12
CA VAL A 47 3.27 -12.36 -30.93
C VAL A 47 4.49 -13.14 -30.44
N LYS A 48 4.25 -14.40 -30.08
CA LYS A 48 5.26 -15.32 -29.57
C LYS A 48 5.90 -16.07 -30.73
N ALA A 49 7.19 -15.85 -30.97
CA ALA A 49 8.01 -16.59 -31.90
C ALA A 49 8.54 -17.91 -31.28
N LYS A 50 9.48 -18.57 -31.95
CA LYS A 50 10.22 -19.73 -31.42
C LYS A 50 10.73 -19.45 -30.01
N GLY A 51 10.51 -20.39 -29.09
CA GLY A 51 10.85 -20.22 -27.68
C GLY A 51 9.91 -19.28 -26.90
N MET A 52 8.72 -18.99 -27.44
CA MET A 52 7.76 -18.04 -26.88
C MET A 52 8.32 -16.63 -26.68
N ILE A 53 9.39 -16.29 -27.41
CA ILE A 53 10.03 -14.98 -27.37
C ILE A 53 9.10 -13.98 -28.04
N THR A 54 8.82 -12.88 -27.35
CA THR A 54 8.09 -11.74 -27.92
C THR A 54 9.08 -10.69 -28.45
N PRO A 55 8.65 -9.78 -29.34
CA PRO A 55 9.43 -8.62 -29.75
C PRO A 55 10.06 -7.83 -28.59
N LEU A 56 9.37 -7.74 -27.44
CA LEU A 56 9.89 -7.10 -26.24
C LEU A 56 11.09 -7.86 -25.64
N HIS A 57 11.02 -9.19 -25.55
CA HIS A 57 12.14 -10.01 -25.09
C HIS A 57 13.33 -9.90 -26.04
N TYR A 58 13.09 -9.88 -27.36
CA TYR A 58 14.14 -9.69 -28.35
C TYR A 58 14.84 -8.33 -28.15
N LEU A 59 14.07 -7.25 -27.97
CA LEU A 59 14.65 -5.93 -27.68
C LEU A 59 15.41 -5.88 -26.37
N ALA A 60 14.95 -6.61 -25.35
CA ALA A 60 15.66 -6.72 -24.07
C ALA A 60 17.02 -7.43 -24.20
N GLN A 61 17.17 -8.34 -25.17
CA GLN A 61 18.45 -8.95 -25.52
C GLN A 61 19.36 -8.01 -26.33
N THR A 62 18.79 -7.05 -27.05
CA THR A 62 19.54 -6.02 -27.79
C THR A 62 19.80 -4.78 -26.95
N GLU A 63 20.67 -3.88 -27.41
CA GLU A 63 20.96 -2.59 -26.75
C GLU A 63 20.20 -1.40 -27.36
N ASP A 64 18.91 -1.55 -27.71
CA ASP A 64 18.06 -0.44 -28.19
C ASP A 64 16.98 -0.05 -27.16
N PRO A 65 17.33 0.80 -26.17
CA PRO A 65 16.42 1.20 -25.10
C PRO A 65 15.28 2.10 -25.58
N ASP A 66 15.47 2.86 -26.66
CA ASP A 66 14.50 3.83 -27.15
C ASP A 66 13.33 3.11 -27.85
N LEU A 67 13.66 2.16 -28.73
CA LEU A 67 12.64 1.32 -29.36
C LEU A 67 11.91 0.45 -28.33
N LEU A 68 12.63 -0.06 -27.31
CA LEU A 68 12.03 -0.79 -26.20
C LEU A 68 11.01 0.06 -25.43
N ALA A 69 11.33 1.33 -25.16
CA ALA A 69 10.40 2.27 -24.53
C ALA A 69 9.16 2.52 -25.41
N GLU A 70 9.34 2.65 -26.73
CA GLU A 70 8.27 2.83 -27.71
C GLU A 70 7.28 1.65 -27.68
N LEU A 71 7.78 0.40 -27.70
CA LEU A 71 6.93 -0.80 -27.62
C LEU A 71 6.16 -0.88 -26.30
N LEU A 72 6.82 -0.60 -25.17
CA LEU A 72 6.18 -0.60 -23.84
C LEU A 72 5.08 0.47 -23.72
N SER A 73 5.27 1.62 -24.35
CA SER A 73 4.26 2.68 -24.38
C SER A 73 3.04 2.29 -25.21
N THR A 74 3.25 1.49 -26.27
CA THR A 74 2.18 1.09 -27.20
C THR A 74 1.39 -0.12 -26.69
N CYS A 75 2.05 -1.08 -26.02
CA CYS A 75 1.40 -2.27 -25.48
C CYS A 75 1.85 -2.54 -24.03
N PRO A 76 1.24 -1.88 -23.02
CA PRO A 76 1.59 -2.07 -21.61
C PRO A 76 1.50 -3.51 -21.11
N SER A 77 0.60 -4.32 -21.67
CA SER A 77 0.43 -5.71 -21.25
C SER A 77 1.63 -6.58 -21.61
N SER A 78 2.45 -6.21 -22.62
CA SER A 78 3.57 -7.04 -23.11
C SER A 78 4.65 -7.30 -22.05
N ILE A 79 4.70 -6.50 -20.99
CA ILE A 79 5.63 -6.66 -19.88
C ILE A 79 5.41 -7.96 -19.07
N GLU A 80 4.20 -8.52 -19.12
CA GLU A 80 3.79 -9.73 -18.40
C GLU A 80 4.01 -11.00 -19.21
N ASP A 81 4.38 -10.87 -20.49
CA ASP A 81 4.66 -12.04 -21.31
C ASP A 81 5.96 -12.70 -20.85
N THR A 82 5.98 -14.03 -20.89
CA THR A 82 7.15 -14.85 -20.55
C THR A 82 7.56 -15.76 -21.72
N THR A 83 8.85 -16.09 -21.76
CA THR A 83 9.44 -17.08 -22.69
C THR A 83 9.08 -18.52 -22.27
N ILE A 84 9.52 -19.52 -23.05
CA ILE A 84 9.37 -20.95 -22.66
C ILE A 84 10.07 -21.28 -21.33
N HIS A 85 11.13 -20.53 -20.99
CA HIS A 85 11.89 -20.69 -19.76
C HIS A 85 11.29 -19.85 -18.61
N CYS A 86 10.03 -19.41 -18.74
CA CYS A 86 9.36 -18.51 -17.79
C CYS A 86 10.08 -17.17 -17.55
N GLU A 87 10.95 -16.75 -18.46
CA GLU A 87 11.72 -15.52 -18.30
C GLU A 87 10.87 -14.31 -18.69
N THR A 88 10.93 -13.27 -17.88
CA THR A 88 10.40 -11.94 -18.25
C THR A 88 11.43 -11.16 -19.06
N ALA A 89 11.02 -10.10 -19.74
CA ALA A 89 11.95 -9.17 -20.42
C ALA A 89 13.06 -8.64 -19.49
N ALA A 90 12.81 -8.52 -18.19
CA ALA A 90 13.83 -8.15 -17.21
C ALA A 90 14.89 -9.25 -17.02
N HIS A 91 14.49 -10.53 -16.94
CA HIS A 91 15.43 -11.65 -16.87
C HIS A 91 16.32 -11.68 -18.12
N VAL A 92 15.73 -11.53 -19.31
CA VAL A 92 16.45 -11.53 -20.59
C VAL A 92 17.45 -10.37 -20.68
N ALA A 93 17.05 -9.16 -20.28
CA ALA A 93 17.97 -8.01 -20.26
C ALA A 93 19.18 -8.24 -19.34
N ILE A 94 18.96 -8.85 -18.18
CA ILE A 94 20.03 -9.14 -17.23
C ILE A 94 20.92 -10.27 -17.75
N LYS A 95 20.37 -11.37 -18.27
CA LYS A 95 21.18 -12.46 -18.86
C LYS A 95 22.12 -11.99 -19.97
N ASN A 96 21.68 -11.00 -20.76
CA ASN A 96 22.46 -10.42 -21.85
C ASN A 96 23.25 -9.16 -21.45
N CYS A 97 23.41 -8.89 -20.14
CA CYS A 97 24.15 -7.72 -19.62
C CYS A 97 23.69 -6.35 -20.16
N SER A 98 22.44 -6.25 -20.61
CA SER A 98 21.86 -5.06 -21.26
C SER A 98 21.32 -4.07 -20.21
N ILE A 99 22.24 -3.41 -19.50
CA ILE A 99 21.92 -2.51 -18.36
C ILE A 99 20.98 -1.36 -18.77
N ARG A 100 21.15 -0.81 -19.99
CA ARG A 100 20.32 0.30 -20.49
C ARG A 100 18.86 -0.12 -20.67
N CYS A 101 18.62 -1.26 -21.31
CA CYS A 101 17.29 -1.83 -21.49
C CYS A 101 16.66 -2.18 -20.13
N PHE A 102 17.44 -2.77 -19.21
CA PHE A 102 16.97 -3.03 -17.85
C PHE A 102 16.55 -1.74 -17.11
N LYS A 103 17.29 -0.63 -17.25
CA LYS A 103 16.91 0.68 -16.66
C LYS A 103 15.59 1.20 -17.21
N VAL A 104 15.31 1.03 -18.51
CA VAL A 104 14.02 1.39 -19.12
C VAL A 104 12.90 0.51 -18.59
N LEU A 105 13.10 -0.82 -18.58
CA LEU A 105 12.12 -1.79 -18.04
C LEU A 105 11.78 -1.47 -16.58
N LEU A 106 12.78 -1.29 -15.72
CA LEU A 106 12.59 -0.92 -14.31
C LEU A 106 11.87 0.42 -14.17
N GLY A 107 12.29 1.43 -14.95
CA GLY A 107 11.65 2.74 -14.95
C GLY A 107 10.18 2.69 -15.37
N TRP A 108 9.83 1.82 -16.31
CA TRP A 108 8.47 1.61 -16.75
C TRP A 108 7.64 0.85 -15.70
N LEU A 109 8.16 -0.24 -15.13
CA LEU A 109 7.51 -1.03 -14.06
C LEU A 109 7.12 -0.17 -12.86
N ARG A 110 7.98 0.79 -12.48
CA ARG A 110 7.72 1.76 -11.42
C ARG A 110 6.54 2.69 -11.74
N ARG A 111 6.42 3.14 -13.00
CA ARG A 111 5.34 4.04 -13.42
C ARG A 111 3.97 3.35 -13.42
N VAL A 112 3.94 2.06 -13.76
CA VAL A 112 2.69 1.27 -13.78
C VAL A 112 2.43 0.52 -12.47
N ASN A 113 3.28 0.69 -11.45
CA ASN A 113 3.18 0.01 -10.15
C ASN A 113 3.11 -1.53 -10.28
N LYS A 114 3.94 -2.12 -11.16
CA LYS A 114 4.07 -3.58 -11.38
C LYS A 114 5.45 -4.12 -11.01
N GLU A 115 6.10 -3.53 -10.01
CA GLU A 115 7.43 -3.96 -9.53
C GLU A 115 7.46 -5.44 -9.07
N ASP A 116 6.30 -6.03 -8.74
CA ASP A 116 6.16 -7.44 -8.39
C ASP A 116 6.68 -8.40 -9.47
N ILE A 117 6.69 -7.98 -10.75
CA ILE A 117 7.24 -8.76 -11.89
C ILE A 117 8.74 -9.06 -11.70
N LEU A 118 9.48 -8.24 -10.96
CA LEU A 118 10.91 -8.48 -10.65
C LEU A 118 11.13 -9.70 -9.74
N ASN A 119 10.08 -10.13 -9.04
CA ASN A 119 10.10 -11.30 -8.15
C ASN A 119 9.58 -12.57 -8.84
N TRP A 120 9.14 -12.48 -10.10
CA TRP A 120 8.78 -13.66 -10.87
C TRP A 120 10.01 -14.54 -11.06
N LYS A 121 9.77 -15.84 -11.15
CA LYS A 121 10.81 -16.85 -11.24
C LYS A 121 10.87 -17.39 -12.67
N ASP A 122 12.07 -17.61 -13.17
CA ASP A 122 12.31 -18.40 -14.38
C ASP A 122 12.12 -19.91 -14.12
N GLU A 123 12.41 -20.74 -15.12
CA GLU A 123 12.31 -22.21 -15.09
C GLU A 123 13.12 -22.85 -13.95
N ASP A 124 14.25 -22.26 -13.56
CA ASP A 124 15.10 -22.74 -12.47
C ASP A 124 14.67 -22.19 -11.08
N GLY A 125 13.60 -21.38 -11.06
CA GLY A 125 13.16 -20.69 -9.87
C GLY A 125 13.92 -19.39 -9.59
N ASN A 126 14.83 -18.96 -10.46
CA ASN A 126 15.66 -17.78 -10.26
C ASN A 126 14.84 -16.52 -10.53
N THR A 127 14.95 -15.54 -9.63
CA THR A 127 14.46 -14.17 -9.88
C THR A 127 15.52 -13.34 -10.60
N ALA A 128 15.13 -12.17 -11.11
CA ALA A 128 16.04 -11.19 -11.70
C ALA A 128 17.29 -10.90 -10.84
N LEU A 129 17.15 -10.92 -9.49
CA LEU A 129 18.27 -10.69 -8.58
C LEU A 129 19.26 -11.88 -8.54
N HIS A 130 18.77 -13.12 -8.61
CA HIS A 130 19.62 -14.31 -8.67
C HIS A 130 20.52 -14.26 -9.93
N ILE A 131 19.94 -13.92 -11.08
CA ILE A 131 20.67 -13.79 -12.36
C ILE A 131 21.66 -12.61 -12.31
N ALA A 132 21.27 -11.46 -11.76
CA ALA A 132 22.16 -10.30 -11.68
C ALA A 132 23.41 -10.57 -10.82
N ILE A 133 23.26 -11.39 -9.78
CA ILE A 133 24.38 -11.83 -8.94
C ILE A 133 25.22 -12.85 -9.70
N SER A 134 24.63 -13.89 -10.28
CA SER A 134 25.38 -14.93 -11.00
C SER A 134 26.22 -14.37 -12.17
N THR A 135 25.71 -13.32 -12.84
CA THR A 135 26.39 -12.58 -13.91
C THR A 135 27.29 -11.43 -13.42
N ASN A 136 27.42 -11.25 -12.10
CA ASN A 136 28.29 -10.25 -11.45
C ASN A 136 28.00 -8.78 -11.84
N GLN A 137 26.73 -8.43 -12.05
CA GLN A 137 26.31 -7.09 -12.48
C GLN A 137 25.99 -6.15 -11.32
N THR A 138 27.01 -5.54 -10.72
CA THR A 138 26.89 -4.69 -9.53
C THR A 138 25.86 -3.56 -9.66
N GLU A 139 25.82 -2.88 -10.80
CA GLU A 139 24.88 -1.77 -11.03
C GLU A 139 23.42 -2.25 -11.07
N VAL A 140 23.16 -3.41 -11.69
CA VAL A 140 21.82 -4.02 -11.72
C VAL A 140 21.41 -4.48 -10.32
N VAL A 141 22.32 -5.11 -9.57
CA VAL A 141 22.06 -5.51 -8.18
C VAL A 141 21.70 -4.30 -7.30
N LYS A 142 22.42 -3.19 -7.44
CA LYS A 142 22.16 -1.93 -6.72
C LYS A 142 20.77 -1.36 -7.01
N LEU A 143 20.26 -1.54 -8.23
CA LEU A 143 18.91 -1.14 -8.62
C LEU A 143 17.86 -2.12 -8.08
N LEU A 144 18.06 -3.43 -8.28
CA LEU A 144 17.11 -4.48 -7.90
C LEU A 144 16.89 -4.53 -6.39
N VAL A 145 17.93 -4.41 -5.58
CA VAL A 145 17.83 -4.48 -4.11
C VAL A 145 16.88 -3.44 -3.51
N LYS A 146 16.61 -2.33 -4.21
CA LYS A 146 15.67 -1.30 -3.76
C LYS A 146 14.20 -1.63 -4.06
N HIS A 147 13.94 -2.52 -5.02
CA HIS A 147 12.63 -2.74 -5.64
C HIS A 147 12.17 -4.20 -5.63
N ALA A 148 13.09 -5.15 -5.48
CA ALA A 148 12.84 -6.59 -5.46
C ALA A 148 13.03 -7.19 -4.07
N ASN A 149 12.40 -8.34 -3.83
CA ASN A 149 12.57 -9.10 -2.60
C ASN A 149 13.92 -9.84 -2.63
N VAL A 150 14.79 -9.51 -1.68
CA VAL A 150 16.16 -10.06 -1.59
C VAL A 150 16.24 -11.47 -0.99
N ASN A 151 15.17 -11.94 -0.35
CA ASN A 151 15.15 -13.21 0.39
C ASN A 151 14.20 -14.23 -0.27
N VAL A 152 14.13 -14.23 -1.60
CA VAL A 152 13.41 -15.26 -2.38
C VAL A 152 14.34 -16.46 -2.56
N LYS A 153 13.78 -17.67 -2.50
CA LYS A 153 14.48 -18.92 -2.82
C LYS A 153 14.16 -19.39 -4.23
N ASN A 154 15.15 -19.85 -4.96
CA ASN A 154 14.96 -20.58 -6.21
C ASN A 154 14.53 -22.05 -5.95
N PHE A 155 14.40 -22.87 -6.99
CA PHE A 155 13.95 -24.27 -6.82
C PHE A 155 15.00 -25.18 -6.20
N ASN A 156 16.26 -24.73 -6.13
CA ASN A 156 17.32 -25.38 -5.37
C ASN A 156 17.38 -24.91 -3.91
N ASP A 157 16.33 -24.24 -3.43
CA ASP A 157 16.26 -23.63 -2.09
C ASP A 157 17.33 -22.57 -1.79
N LEU A 158 18.03 -22.06 -2.81
CA LEU A 158 19.09 -21.06 -2.68
C LEU A 158 18.52 -19.65 -2.77
N THR A 159 19.03 -18.76 -1.92
CA THR A 159 18.76 -17.32 -2.01
C THR A 159 19.82 -16.60 -2.85
N ALA A 160 19.54 -15.34 -3.18
CA ALA A 160 20.52 -14.40 -3.73
C ALA A 160 21.85 -14.36 -2.93
N MET A 161 21.79 -14.45 -1.59
CA MET A 161 22.98 -14.46 -0.73
C MET A 161 23.75 -15.79 -0.86
N ASP A 162 23.05 -16.90 -1.03
CA ASP A 162 23.67 -18.21 -1.23
C ASP A 162 24.36 -18.29 -2.60
N ILE A 163 23.71 -17.79 -3.66
CA ILE A 163 24.32 -17.69 -5.01
C ILE A 163 25.60 -16.83 -4.96
N PHE A 164 25.56 -15.70 -4.25
CA PHE A 164 26.76 -14.87 -4.06
C PHE A 164 27.91 -15.68 -3.42
N HIS A 165 27.62 -16.49 -2.39
CA HIS A 165 28.65 -17.32 -1.77
C HIS A 165 29.16 -18.44 -2.68
N LEU A 166 28.30 -19.04 -3.50
CA LEU A 166 28.68 -20.09 -4.45
C LEU A 166 29.65 -19.62 -5.55
N GLN A 167 29.76 -18.31 -5.81
CA GLN A 167 30.71 -17.77 -6.79
C GLN A 167 32.18 -17.96 -6.38
N GLY A 168 32.48 -18.27 -5.12
CA GLY A 168 33.84 -18.51 -4.65
C GLY A 168 34.79 -17.35 -4.96
N SER A 169 35.83 -17.60 -5.77
CA SER A 169 36.85 -16.61 -6.15
C SER A 169 36.35 -15.50 -7.08
N LEU A 170 35.17 -15.66 -7.71
CA LEU A 170 34.57 -14.65 -8.60
C LEU A 170 33.69 -13.64 -7.83
N GLN A 171 33.66 -13.70 -6.51
CA GLN A 171 32.86 -12.80 -5.68
C GLN A 171 33.29 -11.34 -5.83
N ASN A 172 32.37 -10.49 -6.32
CA ASN A 172 32.54 -9.06 -6.21
C ASN A 172 32.19 -8.58 -4.80
N THR A 173 33.19 -8.12 -4.06
CA THR A 173 33.02 -7.62 -2.69
C THR A 173 32.00 -6.49 -2.57
N GLU A 174 31.79 -5.70 -3.62
CA GLU A 174 30.77 -4.65 -3.67
C GLU A 174 29.35 -5.23 -3.63
N ILE A 175 29.10 -6.32 -4.36
CA ILE A 175 27.80 -7.02 -4.35
C ILE A 175 27.50 -7.54 -2.95
N GLY A 176 28.49 -8.14 -2.28
CA GLY A 176 28.36 -8.60 -0.89
C GLY A 176 27.99 -7.47 0.07
N LYS A 177 28.64 -6.30 -0.05
CA LYS A 177 28.30 -5.09 0.75
C LYS A 177 26.88 -4.62 0.47
N ILE A 178 26.44 -4.62 -0.78
CA ILE A 178 25.07 -4.21 -1.17
C ILE A 178 24.04 -5.17 -0.57
N LEU A 179 24.26 -6.49 -0.68
CA LEU A 179 23.37 -7.52 -0.12
C LEU A 179 23.29 -7.45 1.41
N HIS A 180 24.42 -7.26 2.08
CA HIS A 180 24.45 -7.08 3.53
C HIS A 180 23.68 -5.82 3.96
N LYS A 181 23.86 -4.70 3.25
CA LYS A 181 23.09 -3.46 3.49
C LYS A 181 21.58 -3.67 3.25
N ALA A 182 21.23 -4.54 2.31
CA ALA A 182 19.85 -4.92 2.02
C ALA A 182 19.22 -5.87 3.06
N LYS A 183 20.00 -6.38 4.03
CA LYS A 183 19.59 -7.45 4.95
C LYS A 183 19.18 -8.73 4.21
N ALA A 184 19.89 -9.04 3.12
CA ALA A 184 19.79 -10.34 2.48
C ALA A 184 20.29 -11.43 3.44
N LYS A 185 19.60 -12.56 3.47
CA LYS A 185 19.88 -13.69 4.35
C LYS A 185 20.10 -14.96 3.53
N LYS A 186 20.88 -15.88 4.09
CA LYS A 186 21.03 -17.24 3.55
C LYS A 186 19.74 -18.03 3.72
N ALA A 187 19.56 -19.04 2.89
CA ALA A 187 18.44 -19.97 2.99
C ALA A 187 18.34 -20.65 4.36
N SER A 188 19.48 -20.98 4.98
CA SER A 188 19.59 -21.55 6.33
C SER A 188 19.00 -20.64 7.40
N ASP A 189 19.19 -19.32 7.26
CA ASP A 189 18.85 -18.32 8.27
C ASP A 189 17.40 -17.81 8.13
N LEU A 190 16.71 -18.25 7.07
CA LEU A 190 15.35 -17.86 6.74
C LEU A 190 14.29 -18.74 7.41
N THR A 191 14.69 -19.70 8.26
CA THR A 191 13.84 -20.64 9.01
C THR A 191 12.36 -20.24 9.09
N SER A 192 11.55 -20.82 8.22
CA SER A 192 10.12 -20.93 8.41
C SER A 192 9.61 -22.21 7.78
N ASN A 193 9.36 -23.22 8.62
CA ASN A 193 8.64 -24.46 8.29
C ASN A 193 7.13 -24.19 8.12
N MET A 194 6.75 -23.06 7.55
CA MET A 194 5.35 -22.74 7.33
C MET A 194 5.07 -23.06 5.88
N THR A 195 4.28 -24.11 5.64
CA THR A 195 3.85 -24.49 4.29
C THR A 195 2.65 -23.64 3.85
N LEU A 196 2.31 -23.70 2.56
CA LEU A 196 1.07 -23.08 2.06
C LEU A 196 -0.17 -23.69 2.72
N GLY A 197 -0.13 -24.99 3.03
CA GLY A 197 -1.18 -25.68 3.80
C GLY A 197 -1.32 -25.13 5.21
N ASP A 198 -0.20 -24.92 5.91
CA ASP A 198 -0.19 -24.33 7.27
C ASP A 198 -0.68 -22.88 7.28
N TYR A 199 -0.50 -22.14 6.17
CA TYR A 199 -1.05 -20.80 6.03
C TYR A 199 -2.57 -20.83 5.89
N LEU A 200 -3.09 -21.70 5.02
CA LEU A 200 -4.52 -21.79 4.77
C LEU A 200 -5.29 -22.41 5.96
N SER A 201 -4.64 -23.22 6.80
CA SER A 201 -5.22 -23.75 8.04
C SER A 201 -5.19 -22.76 9.21
N LYS A 202 -4.42 -21.67 9.10
CA LYS A 202 -4.32 -20.66 10.15
C LYS A 202 -5.58 -19.80 10.19
N GLU A 203 -5.95 -19.35 11.39
CA GLU A 203 -7.02 -18.38 11.53
C GLU A 203 -6.79 -17.12 10.69
N LEU A 204 -7.88 -16.58 10.13
CA LEU A 204 -7.88 -15.35 9.35
C LEU A 204 -7.20 -14.21 10.13
N THR A 205 -6.32 -13.47 9.45
CA THR A 205 -5.71 -12.29 10.06
C THR A 205 -6.77 -11.21 10.30
N LEU A 206 -6.47 -10.22 11.15
CA LEU A 206 -7.39 -9.09 11.36
C LEU A 206 -7.73 -8.35 10.06
N ILE A 207 -6.80 -8.33 9.09
CA ILE A 207 -7.03 -7.74 7.76
C ILE A 207 -7.99 -8.60 6.93
N ASP A 208 -7.85 -9.92 6.98
CA ASP A 208 -8.78 -10.83 6.29
C ASP A 208 -10.17 -10.80 6.93
N LYS A 209 -10.25 -10.73 8.27
CA LYS A 209 -11.50 -10.55 9.02
C LYS A 209 -12.18 -9.23 8.66
N ARG A 210 -11.41 -8.14 8.59
CA ARG A 210 -11.89 -6.83 8.08
C ARG A 210 -12.45 -6.96 6.67
N ASP A 211 -11.68 -7.54 5.75
CA ASP A 211 -12.08 -7.60 4.34
C ASP A 211 -13.34 -8.44 4.13
N LYS A 212 -13.49 -9.50 4.92
CA LYS A 212 -14.72 -10.30 4.99
C LYS A 212 -15.90 -9.48 5.54
N TYR A 213 -15.71 -8.77 6.66
CA TYR A 213 -16.79 -8.04 7.34
C TYR A 213 -17.30 -6.84 6.52
N PHE A 214 -16.40 -6.08 5.91
CA PHE A 214 -16.74 -4.91 5.11
C PHE A 214 -17.03 -5.24 3.64
N GLY A 215 -17.05 -6.53 3.25
CA GLY A 215 -17.32 -6.93 1.86
C GLY A 215 -16.30 -6.38 0.87
N ILE A 216 -15.05 -6.21 1.30
CA ILE A 216 -13.92 -5.68 0.52
C ILE A 216 -13.21 -6.79 -0.28
N ASN A 217 -13.75 -8.01 -0.24
CA ASN A 217 -13.13 -9.19 -0.84
C ASN A 217 -13.08 -9.09 -2.38
N ILE A 218 -12.05 -9.71 -2.97
CA ILE A 218 -11.67 -9.62 -4.40
C ILE A 218 -12.81 -9.99 -5.37
N GLN A 219 -13.79 -10.78 -4.93
CA GLN A 219 -14.90 -11.26 -5.77
C GLN A 219 -16.01 -10.22 -6.02
N ASN A 220 -16.18 -9.23 -5.13
CA ASN A 220 -17.23 -8.22 -5.24
C ASN A 220 -16.57 -6.86 -5.42
N ASN A 221 -17.02 -6.03 -6.39
CA ASN A 221 -16.37 -4.78 -6.78
C ASN A 221 -15.88 -3.96 -5.57
N PRO A 222 -14.60 -4.11 -5.16
CA PRO A 222 -14.18 -3.80 -3.80
C PRO A 222 -14.06 -2.29 -3.57
N ASN A 223 -14.02 -1.51 -4.66
CA ASN A 223 -13.95 -0.07 -4.63
C ASN A 223 -15.30 0.56 -4.26
N ASP A 224 -16.42 -0.04 -4.68
CA ASP A 224 -17.75 0.53 -4.44
C ASP A 224 -18.11 0.46 -2.96
N ASN A 225 -17.97 -0.72 -2.35
CA ASN A 225 -18.23 -0.92 -0.92
C ASN A 225 -17.33 -0.04 -0.04
N ARG A 226 -16.03 0.02 -0.35
CA ARG A 226 -15.09 0.90 0.35
C ARG A 226 -15.51 2.37 0.26
N THR A 227 -15.95 2.81 -0.92
CA THR A 227 -16.38 4.19 -1.14
C THR A 227 -17.64 4.51 -0.35
N VAL A 228 -18.66 3.64 -0.40
CA VAL A 228 -19.90 3.83 0.36
C VAL A 228 -19.64 3.92 1.86
N ILE A 229 -18.84 3.00 2.42
CA ILE A 229 -18.54 3.01 3.85
C ILE A 229 -17.70 4.23 4.25
N LEU A 230 -16.71 4.62 3.42
CA LEU A 230 -15.93 5.83 3.67
C LEU A 230 -16.79 7.08 3.66
N VAL A 231 -17.72 7.21 2.70
CA VAL A 231 -18.65 8.34 2.64
C VAL A 231 -19.51 8.38 3.90
N ALA A 232 -20.11 7.26 4.30
CA ALA A 232 -20.90 7.19 5.53
C ALA A 232 -20.09 7.56 6.78
N ALA A 233 -18.87 7.04 6.91
CA ALA A 233 -18.01 7.35 8.04
C ALA A 233 -17.57 8.81 8.06
N ILE A 234 -17.26 9.41 6.90
CA ILE A 234 -16.94 10.84 6.77
C ILE A 234 -18.14 11.67 7.19
N LEU A 235 -19.36 11.36 6.71
CA LEU A 235 -20.58 12.07 7.08
C LEU A 235 -20.83 12.03 8.60
N ILE A 236 -20.71 10.86 9.22
CA ILE A 236 -20.84 10.72 10.69
C ILE A 236 -19.76 11.54 11.40
N ALA A 237 -18.50 11.47 10.96
CA ALA A 237 -17.41 12.25 11.53
C ALA A 237 -17.68 13.76 11.43
N THR A 238 -18.16 14.23 10.27
CA THR A 238 -18.46 15.65 10.06
C THR A 238 -19.63 16.12 10.93
N ALA A 239 -20.72 15.36 10.99
CA ALA A 239 -21.89 15.72 11.80
C ALA A 239 -21.55 15.77 13.29
N THR A 240 -20.80 14.79 13.79
CA THR A 240 -20.40 14.71 15.21
C THR A 240 -19.33 15.74 15.58
N TYR A 241 -18.42 16.09 14.64
CA TYR A 241 -17.50 17.20 14.82
C TYR A 241 -18.23 18.53 14.96
N GLN A 242 -19.20 18.80 14.07
CA GLN A 242 -20.02 20.01 14.13
C GLN A 242 -20.85 20.06 15.42
N ALA A 243 -21.50 18.95 15.80
CA ALA A 243 -22.25 18.87 17.05
C ALA A 243 -21.36 19.12 18.28
N GLY A 244 -20.12 18.63 18.28
CA GLY A 244 -19.16 18.90 19.35
C GLY A 244 -18.78 20.39 19.49
N LEU A 245 -18.69 21.10 18.36
CA LEU A 245 -18.41 22.55 18.31
C LEU A 245 -19.66 23.43 18.45
N SER A 246 -20.85 22.86 18.42
CA SER A 246 -22.11 23.57 18.52
C SER A 246 -23.10 22.69 19.29
N PRO A 247 -22.87 22.52 20.61
CA PRO A 247 -23.70 21.68 21.44
C PRO A 247 -25.11 22.29 21.51
N PRO A 248 -26.14 21.46 21.71
CA PRO A 248 -27.55 21.87 21.61
C PRO A 248 -27.93 23.00 22.58
N ALA A 249 -27.20 23.16 23.67
CA ALA A 249 -27.46 24.16 24.68
C ALA A 249 -26.55 25.41 24.58
N GLY A 250 -25.59 25.42 23.65
CA GLY A 250 -24.74 26.57 23.36
C GLY A 250 -23.60 26.81 24.36
N TYR A 251 -23.00 28.00 24.27
CA TYR A 251 -21.86 28.45 25.06
C TYR A 251 -22.14 29.76 25.76
N TRP A 252 -21.56 29.93 26.95
CA TRP A 252 -21.50 31.23 27.61
C TRP A 252 -20.69 32.22 26.78
N GLN A 253 -21.20 33.44 26.63
CA GLN A 253 -20.55 34.50 25.85
C GLN A 253 -19.69 35.42 26.72
N ASP A 254 -19.91 35.39 28.03
CA ASP A 254 -19.31 36.26 29.03
C ASP A 254 -18.77 35.49 30.24
N ASP A 255 -17.99 36.19 31.06
CA ASP A 255 -17.48 35.69 32.33
C ASP A 255 -18.35 36.22 33.47
N TYR A 256 -18.99 35.33 34.22
CA TYR A 256 -19.75 35.69 35.42
C TYR A 256 -19.08 35.12 36.67
N LYS A 257 -18.75 36.00 37.61
CA LYS A 257 -18.25 35.64 38.95
C LYS A 257 -19.23 36.16 40.00
N PRO A 258 -19.88 35.29 40.79
CA PRO A 258 -20.75 35.77 41.85
C PRO A 258 -19.91 36.57 42.85
N PRO A 259 -20.46 37.67 43.42
CA PRO A 259 -19.75 38.46 44.41
C PRO A 259 -19.33 37.58 45.58
N ALA A 260 -18.07 37.70 46.01
CA ALA A 260 -17.59 37.04 47.22
C ALA A 260 -18.44 37.53 48.38
N ASN A 261 -19.10 36.61 49.09
CA ASN A 261 -19.98 36.93 50.21
C ASN A 261 -19.13 37.38 51.41
N ASN A 262 -18.59 38.60 51.32
CA ASN A 262 -17.85 39.24 52.40
C ASN A 262 -18.83 40.09 53.20
N GLY A 263 -19.30 39.53 54.32
CA GLY A 263 -19.71 40.32 55.48
C GLY A 263 -21.15 40.15 55.93
N THR A 264 -21.28 39.83 57.21
CA THR A 264 -22.29 40.37 58.13
C THR A 264 -22.97 41.65 57.61
N THR A 265 -24.29 41.62 57.39
CA THR A 265 -25.30 42.42 58.12
C THR A 265 -26.67 42.38 57.44
N ASN A 266 -27.69 42.43 58.29
CA ASN A 266 -29.11 42.55 58.01
C ASN A 266 -29.42 43.74 57.08
N ASN A 267 -30.19 43.53 56.01
CA ASN A 267 -31.57 44.04 55.95
C ASN A 267 -32.22 43.75 54.61
N THR A 268 -33.52 43.52 54.74
CA THR A 268 -34.57 43.39 53.73
C THR A 268 -34.57 44.55 52.72
N HIS A 269 -34.31 44.24 51.45
CA HIS A 269 -35.02 44.85 50.33
C HIS A 269 -34.99 43.91 49.12
N ASN A 270 -36.19 43.51 48.69
CA ASN A 270 -36.43 42.76 47.47
C ASN A 270 -36.02 43.59 46.25
N SER A 271 -34.97 43.17 45.55
CA SER A 271 -34.78 43.40 44.12
C SER A 271 -34.48 42.06 43.45
N SER A 272 -35.56 41.43 42.98
CA SER A 272 -35.59 40.14 42.29
C SER A 272 -35.07 40.27 40.85
N LEU A 273 -33.76 40.28 40.64
CA LEU A 273 -33.18 40.21 39.28
C LEU A 273 -31.75 39.62 39.22
N GLY A 274 -31.44 38.67 40.10
CA GLY A 274 -30.15 37.95 40.07
C GLY A 274 -30.19 36.59 40.73
N ASP A 275 -31.37 35.96 40.80
CA ASP A 275 -31.54 34.67 41.47
C ASP A 275 -30.99 33.52 40.59
N GLY A 276 -29.95 32.84 41.08
CA GLY A 276 -29.57 31.50 40.62
C GLY A 276 -28.51 31.36 39.52
N GLN A 277 -27.89 32.42 38.98
CA GLN A 277 -26.85 32.25 37.96
C GLN A 277 -25.57 31.63 38.56
N ARG A 278 -25.20 30.44 38.05
CA ARG A 278 -23.95 29.75 38.41
C ARG A 278 -22.76 30.50 37.83
N GLN A 279 -21.65 30.52 38.57
CA GLN A 279 -20.37 31.02 38.06
C GLN A 279 -20.01 30.33 36.75
N HIS A 280 -19.67 31.10 35.72
CA HIS A 280 -19.33 30.57 34.40
C HIS A 280 -18.26 31.42 33.72
N ARG A 281 -17.62 30.83 32.71
CA ARG A 281 -16.65 31.52 31.85
C ARG A 281 -17.06 31.44 30.39
N ALA A 282 -16.68 32.45 29.62
CA ALA A 282 -16.88 32.49 28.19
C ALA A 282 -16.27 31.24 27.53
N GLY A 283 -17.02 30.63 26.61
CA GLY A 283 -16.63 29.40 25.91
C GLY A 283 -16.94 28.10 26.67
N GLN A 284 -17.51 28.14 27.87
CA GLN A 284 -18.00 26.93 28.55
C GLN A 284 -19.38 26.51 28.03
N MET A 285 -19.62 25.20 27.96
CA MET A 285 -20.95 24.64 27.63
C MET A 285 -22.01 25.01 28.65
N ILE A 286 -23.18 25.45 28.16
CA ILE A 286 -24.36 25.71 28.99
C ILE A 286 -25.14 24.41 29.14
N MET A 287 -24.74 23.48 30.00
CA MET A 287 -25.46 22.20 30.13
C MET A 287 -25.44 21.66 31.54
N SER A 288 -26.47 20.89 31.91
CA SER A 288 -26.47 20.15 33.17
C SER A 288 -25.34 19.10 33.15
N PRO A 289 -24.71 18.76 34.29
CA PRO A 289 -23.63 17.77 34.29
C PRO A 289 -24.02 16.41 33.71
N ALA A 290 -25.24 15.93 33.96
CA ALA A 290 -25.70 14.64 33.45
C ALA A 290 -25.85 14.65 31.93
N ASP A 291 -26.51 15.66 31.37
CA ASP A 291 -26.71 15.77 29.93
C ASP A 291 -25.40 16.05 29.20
N LEU A 292 -24.49 16.81 29.82
CA LEU A 292 -23.14 17.05 29.32
C LEU A 292 -22.38 15.74 29.13
N PHE A 293 -22.29 14.91 30.17
CA PHE A 293 -21.56 13.64 30.07
C PHE A 293 -22.21 12.69 29.06
N TYR A 294 -23.54 12.63 29.02
CA TYR A 294 -24.26 11.80 28.05
C TYR A 294 -23.99 12.24 26.61
N PHE A 295 -24.16 13.52 26.31
CA PHE A 295 -23.91 14.09 24.98
C PHE A 295 -22.47 13.85 24.54
N LEU A 296 -21.51 14.17 25.41
CA LEU A 296 -20.08 14.02 25.12
C LEU A 296 -19.67 12.57 24.92
N ALA A 297 -20.21 11.65 25.72
CA ALA A 297 -19.94 10.23 25.57
C ALA A 297 -20.48 9.71 24.24
N VAL A 298 -21.75 9.95 23.91
CA VAL A 298 -22.36 9.43 22.68
C VAL A 298 -21.76 10.09 21.44
N ASN A 299 -21.67 11.43 21.41
CA ASN A 299 -21.10 12.17 20.28
C ASN A 299 -19.62 11.86 20.09
N GLY A 300 -18.86 11.84 21.19
CA GLY A 300 -17.45 11.44 21.20
C GLY A 300 -17.29 10.02 20.66
N SER A 301 -18.02 9.04 21.18
CA SER A 301 -17.94 7.65 20.71
C SER A 301 -18.26 7.52 19.22
N ALA A 302 -19.30 8.21 18.72
CA ALA A 302 -19.65 8.20 17.30
C ALA A 302 -18.53 8.78 16.42
N PHE A 303 -17.92 9.91 16.84
CA PHE A 303 -16.78 10.50 16.16
C PHE A 303 -15.55 9.56 16.15
N HIS A 304 -15.25 8.91 17.28
CA HIS A 304 -14.11 7.98 17.37
C HIS A 304 -14.31 6.73 16.52
N LEU A 305 -15.51 6.15 16.55
CA LEU A 305 -15.84 4.96 15.76
C LEU A 305 -15.82 5.27 14.26
N SER A 306 -16.29 6.45 13.84
CA SER A 306 -16.25 6.84 12.43
C SER A 306 -14.82 7.07 11.95
N VAL A 307 -14.00 7.79 12.72
CA VAL A 307 -12.58 7.98 12.45
C VAL A 307 -11.83 6.65 12.43
N TRP A 308 -12.09 5.75 13.38
CA TRP A 308 -11.50 4.42 13.39
C TRP A 308 -11.89 3.61 12.15
N THR A 309 -13.14 3.68 11.73
CA THR A 309 -13.64 3.04 10.50
C THR A 309 -12.89 3.55 9.27
N ILE A 310 -12.71 4.88 9.15
CA ILE A 310 -11.90 5.49 8.08
C ILE A 310 -10.48 4.90 8.09
N LEU A 311 -9.81 4.87 9.23
CA LEU A 311 -8.43 4.38 9.37
C LEU A 311 -8.29 2.89 9.00
N VAL A 312 -9.27 2.06 9.38
CA VAL A 312 -9.31 0.62 9.08
C VAL A 312 -9.54 0.35 7.59
N ILE A 313 -10.29 1.19 6.89
CA ILE A 313 -10.60 0.99 5.47
C ILE A 313 -9.46 1.48 4.57
N ILE A 314 -8.87 2.64 4.88
CA ILE A 314 -7.79 3.21 4.05
C ILE A 314 -6.47 2.46 4.18
N ILE A 315 -6.32 1.58 5.17
CA ILE A 315 -5.06 0.89 5.42
C ILE A 315 -4.68 -0.03 4.26
N GLY A 316 -3.50 0.22 3.71
CA GLY A 316 -2.98 -0.44 2.51
C GLY A 316 -3.08 0.36 1.22
N LEU A 317 -3.78 1.50 1.22
CA LEU A 317 -3.79 2.43 0.08
C LEU A 317 -2.47 3.24 0.02
N PRO A 318 -2.00 3.66 -1.17
CA PRO A 318 -0.71 4.34 -1.33
C PRO A 318 -0.61 5.67 -0.55
N PHE A 319 -1.72 6.41 -0.45
CA PHE A 319 -1.81 7.69 0.28
C PHE A 319 -2.22 7.53 1.76
N SER A 320 -2.35 6.30 2.26
CA SER A 320 -2.85 6.02 3.62
C SER A 320 -2.05 6.71 4.72
N ARG A 321 -0.75 6.93 4.54
CA ARG A 321 0.11 7.65 5.51
C ARG A 321 -0.29 9.10 5.70
N ALA A 322 -0.56 9.81 4.60
CA ALA A 322 -0.93 11.23 4.65
C ALA A 322 -2.28 11.39 5.36
N VAL A 323 -3.25 10.54 5.02
CA VAL A 323 -4.56 10.53 5.66
C VAL A 323 -4.43 10.20 7.15
N TYR A 324 -3.62 9.20 7.54
CA TYR A 324 -3.34 8.88 8.94
C TYR A 324 -2.85 10.10 9.73
N ILE A 325 -1.91 10.88 9.17
CA ILE A 325 -1.39 12.09 9.83
C ILE A 325 -2.49 13.15 9.95
N SER A 326 -3.25 13.39 8.87
CA SER A 326 -4.33 14.39 8.88
C SER A 326 -5.44 14.06 9.88
N THR A 327 -5.86 12.80 9.96
CA THR A 327 -6.89 12.35 10.90
C THR A 327 -6.39 12.39 12.34
N TRP A 328 -5.09 12.19 12.57
CA TRP A 328 -4.50 12.32 13.91
C TRP A 328 -4.54 13.77 14.37
N LEU A 329 -4.17 14.71 13.50
CA LEU A 329 -4.26 16.15 13.77
C LEU A 329 -5.72 16.58 14.01
N LEU A 330 -6.67 16.06 13.24
CA LEU A 330 -8.10 16.32 13.43
C LEU A 330 -8.58 15.88 14.81
N LEU A 331 -8.22 14.67 15.25
CA LEU A 331 -8.54 14.17 16.59
C LEU A 331 -7.97 15.07 17.68
N GLN A 332 -6.69 15.48 17.55
CA GLN A 332 -6.06 16.40 18.52
C GLN A 332 -6.77 17.76 18.58
N ALA A 333 -7.18 18.31 17.43
CA ALA A 333 -7.93 19.55 17.37
C ALA A 333 -9.31 19.40 18.03
N TYR A 334 -10.03 18.31 17.74
CA TYR A 334 -11.32 18.00 18.35
C TYR A 334 -11.18 17.90 19.87
N TYR A 335 -10.22 17.13 20.39
CA TYR A 335 -9.98 17.02 21.82
C TYR A 335 -9.60 18.33 22.48
N SER A 336 -8.73 19.12 21.84
CA SER A 336 -8.33 20.42 22.36
C SER A 336 -9.55 21.35 22.50
N SER A 337 -10.45 21.34 21.51
CA SER A 337 -11.72 22.05 21.58
C SER A 337 -12.59 21.53 22.73
N MET A 338 -12.87 20.22 22.79
CA MET A 338 -13.73 19.66 23.84
C MET A 338 -13.20 19.97 25.24
N THR A 339 -11.88 19.85 25.47
CA THR A 339 -11.25 20.11 26.78
C THR A 339 -11.28 21.57 27.21
N ALA A 340 -11.20 22.51 26.27
CA ALA A 340 -11.35 23.95 26.54
C ALA A 340 -12.78 24.30 26.96
N THR A 341 -13.75 23.53 26.46
CA THR A 341 -15.17 23.82 26.59
C THR A 341 -15.80 23.26 27.90
N PHE A 342 -15.10 22.35 28.58
CA PHE A 342 -15.59 21.74 29.82
C PHE A 342 -15.70 22.77 30.96
N PRO A 343 -16.83 22.81 31.70
CA PRO A 343 -16.97 23.66 32.88
C PRO A 343 -15.98 23.24 33.98
N THR A 344 -15.24 24.21 34.53
CA THR A 344 -14.08 23.99 35.41
C THR A 344 -14.35 24.19 36.91
N GLN A 345 -15.57 24.53 37.34
CA GLN A 345 -15.78 25.00 38.73
C GLN A 345 -16.77 24.20 39.57
N GLY A 346 -16.33 23.87 40.79
CA GLY A 346 -17.16 23.65 41.98
C GLY A 346 -17.36 22.20 42.45
N SER A 347 -17.25 21.19 41.58
CA SER A 347 -17.50 19.79 41.96
C SER A 347 -16.35 18.88 41.56
N VAL A 348 -15.86 18.10 42.53
CA VAL A 348 -14.86 17.03 42.31
C VAL A 348 -15.30 16.08 41.19
N ALA A 349 -16.61 15.85 41.04
CA ALA A 349 -17.16 14.97 40.01
C ALA A 349 -16.90 15.49 38.57
N LEU A 350 -16.95 16.80 38.35
CA LEU A 350 -16.68 17.40 37.03
C LEU A 350 -15.19 17.31 36.66
N THR A 351 -14.31 17.54 37.64
CA THR A 351 -12.86 17.41 37.46
C THR A 351 -12.45 15.96 37.19
N VAL A 352 -12.99 15.01 37.97
CA VAL A 352 -12.75 13.57 37.77
C VAL A 352 -13.32 13.12 36.42
N GLY A 353 -14.56 13.52 36.08
CA GLY A 353 -15.19 13.18 34.80
C GLY A 353 -14.41 13.71 33.59
N ARG A 354 -13.90 14.95 33.66
CA ARG A 354 -13.02 15.51 32.63
C ARG A 354 -11.74 14.70 32.46
N PHE A 355 -11.09 14.33 33.57
CA PHE A 355 -9.87 13.52 33.52
C PHE A 355 -10.14 12.12 32.93
N LEU A 356 -11.21 11.45 33.35
CA LEU A 356 -11.62 10.15 32.81
C LEU A 356 -11.93 10.22 31.31
N TYR A 357 -12.64 11.25 30.86
CA TYR A 357 -12.93 11.45 29.44
C TYR A 357 -11.65 11.67 28.62
N ILE A 358 -10.73 12.53 29.09
CA ILE A 358 -9.44 12.81 28.40
C ILE A 358 -8.57 11.55 28.35
N THR A 359 -8.45 10.83 29.46
CA THR A 359 -7.65 9.60 29.51
C THR A 359 -8.22 8.51 28.60
N PHE A 360 -9.54 8.29 28.65
CA PHE A 360 -10.22 7.36 27.75
C PHE A 360 -10.00 7.69 26.28
N THR A 361 -10.15 8.95 25.91
CA THR A 361 -10.01 9.42 24.53
C THR A 361 -8.58 9.28 24.00
N VAL A 362 -7.56 9.66 24.80
CA VAL A 362 -6.15 9.48 24.42
C VAL A 362 -5.79 8.00 24.26
N ILE A 363 -6.23 7.14 25.19
CA ILE A 363 -6.00 5.70 25.12
C ILE A 363 -6.72 5.10 23.89
N SER A 364 -7.99 5.45 23.69
CA SER A 364 -8.80 4.99 22.55
C SER A 364 -8.16 5.39 21.22
N ALA A 365 -7.71 6.65 21.08
CA ALA A 365 -6.99 7.10 19.90
C ALA A 365 -5.67 6.35 19.69
N GLY A 366 -4.87 6.13 20.75
CA GLY A 366 -3.64 5.33 20.64
C GLY A 366 -3.90 3.91 20.14
N VAL A 367 -4.90 3.24 20.71
CA VAL A 367 -5.32 1.88 20.34
C VAL A 367 -5.85 1.83 18.91
N ALA A 368 -6.73 2.77 18.54
CA ALA A 368 -7.32 2.92 17.22
C ALA A 368 -6.27 3.07 16.11
N TYR A 369 -5.16 3.73 16.39
CA TYR A 369 -4.08 3.94 15.43
C TYR A 369 -3.09 2.77 15.39
N MET A 370 -2.77 2.19 16.54
CA MET A 370 -1.74 1.16 16.65
C MET A 370 -2.21 -0.21 16.20
N ILE A 371 -3.46 -0.60 16.50
CA ILE A 371 -3.97 -1.93 16.16
C ILE A 371 -4.03 -2.16 14.65
N PRO A 372 -4.71 -1.31 13.84
CA PRO A 372 -4.79 -1.54 12.39
C PRO A 372 -3.41 -1.55 11.76
N ARG A 373 -2.55 -0.59 12.15
CA ARG A 373 -1.18 -0.50 11.63
C ARG A 373 -0.34 -1.74 11.93
N ARG A 374 -0.39 -2.26 13.17
CA ARG A 374 0.30 -3.51 13.53
C ARG A 374 -0.29 -4.71 12.78
N ALA A 375 -1.61 -4.81 12.70
CA ALA A 375 -2.31 -5.85 11.97
C ALA A 375 -1.90 -5.89 10.49
N PHE A 376 -1.87 -4.74 9.84
CA PHE A 376 -1.45 -4.61 8.44
C PHE A 376 0.02 -4.96 8.23
N CYS A 377 0.94 -4.49 9.08
CA CYS A 377 2.34 -4.88 9.01
C CYS A 377 2.53 -6.39 9.15
N ASN A 378 1.80 -7.03 10.07
CA ASN A 378 1.86 -8.48 10.28
C ASN A 378 1.26 -9.23 9.08
N HIS A 379 0.13 -8.78 8.56
CA HIS A 379 -0.49 -9.34 7.36
C HIS A 379 0.41 -9.22 6.14
N GLN A 380 1.05 -8.06 5.90
CA GLN A 380 2.01 -7.89 4.81
C GLN A 380 3.23 -8.80 4.94
N LYS A 381 3.78 -8.95 6.16
CA LYS A 381 4.88 -9.89 6.41
C LYS A 381 4.45 -11.32 6.08
N LEU A 382 3.24 -11.70 6.47
CA LEU A 382 2.71 -13.04 6.21
C LEU A 382 2.43 -13.26 4.73
N LYS A 383 1.79 -12.31 4.05
CA LYS A 383 1.53 -12.33 2.62
C LYS A 383 2.83 -12.47 1.82
N ARG A 384 3.85 -11.67 2.14
CA ARG A 384 5.19 -11.81 1.51
C ARG A 384 5.79 -13.20 1.69
N ARG A 385 5.60 -13.85 2.85
CA ARG A 385 6.04 -15.23 3.05
C ARG A 385 5.27 -16.20 2.17
N VAL A 386 3.95 -16.02 2.05
CA VAL A 386 3.09 -16.84 1.18
C VAL A 386 3.42 -16.63 -0.28
N ASP A 387 3.70 -15.41 -0.73
CA ASP A 387 4.10 -15.13 -2.11
C ASP A 387 5.42 -15.85 -2.43
N THR A 388 6.37 -15.87 -1.49
CA THR A 388 7.59 -16.69 -1.61
C THR A 388 7.28 -18.19 -1.75
N MET A 389 6.29 -18.72 -1.02
CA MET A 389 5.84 -20.12 -1.10
C MET A 389 5.00 -20.45 -2.36
N ARG A 390 4.19 -19.51 -2.84
CA ARG A 390 3.33 -19.71 -4.02
C ARG A 390 4.16 -19.68 -5.29
N GLY A 391 5.20 -18.86 -5.32
CA GLY A 391 6.24 -18.94 -6.34
C GLY A 391 6.98 -20.28 -6.37
N SER A 392 6.91 -21.11 -5.31
CA SER A 392 7.40 -22.50 -5.34
C SER A 392 6.33 -23.54 -5.72
N SER A 393 5.03 -23.25 -5.63
CA SER A 393 3.96 -24.25 -5.86
C SER A 393 3.19 -24.09 -7.17
N VAL A 394 3.20 -22.92 -7.82
CA VAL A 394 2.49 -22.71 -9.09
C VAL A 394 3.11 -23.49 -10.26
N LEU A 395 4.34 -23.99 -10.10
CA LEU A 395 5.08 -24.71 -11.15
C LEU A 395 5.22 -26.22 -10.88
N THR A 396 4.61 -26.76 -9.81
CA THR A 396 4.60 -28.23 -9.56
C THR A 396 3.32 -28.91 -10.06
N ARG A 397 2.50 -28.26 -10.88
CA ARG A 397 1.48 -28.97 -11.67
C ARG A 397 2.14 -29.50 -12.95
N PRO A 398 2.42 -30.81 -13.08
CA PRO A 398 2.48 -31.38 -14.41
C PRO A 398 1.10 -31.16 -15.03
N GLU A 399 1.04 -30.40 -16.11
CA GLU A 399 -0.10 -30.43 -17.01
C GLU A 399 -0.11 -31.83 -17.63
N ASN A 400 -0.97 -32.70 -17.07
CA ASN A 400 -1.34 -33.97 -17.68
C ASN A 400 -2.31 -33.71 -18.85
#